data_AF-R1DCV9-F1
#
_entry.id   AF-R1DCV9-F1
#
_cell.length_a   1.000
_cell.length_b   1.000
_cell.length_c   1.000
_cell.angle_alpha   90.00
_cell.angle_beta   90.00
_cell.angle_gamma   90.00
#
_symmetry.space_group_name_H-M   'P 1'
#
loop_
_entity.id
_entity.type
_entity.pdbx_description
1 polymer ?
#
loop_
_entity_poly.entity_id
_entity_poly.type
_entity_poly.pdbx_seq_one_letter_code
_entity_poly.pdbx_strand_id
1 'polypeptide(L)'
;MRGGGGRPASECADSDKRCAEWAGVGECDKNPGFMRSQCQHSCGSCGWVNPHCAGHVAAAKQTGGIDAMFEAAAKRPELRATVHSRPPHGPWAWCQPGLSDAC
;
A
#
# COMPACT_ATOMS: atom_id res chain seq x y z
N MET A 1 25.95 13.80 7.93
CA MET A 1 25.77 12.58 7.11
C MET A 1 24.28 12.25 7.04
N ARG A 2 23.54 12.73 6.03
CA ARG A 2 22.15 12.29 5.80
C ARG A 2 22.19 11.02 4.93
N GLY A 3 22.08 9.86 5.57
CA GLY A 3 21.94 8.58 4.89
C GLY A 3 20.53 8.43 4.33
N GLY A 4 20.39 8.64 3.02
CA GLY A 4 19.20 8.26 2.27
C GLY A 4 19.27 6.78 1.90
N GLY A 5 18.49 5.95 2.58
CA GLY A 5 18.28 4.55 2.20
C GLY A 5 17.42 4.45 0.94
N GLY A 6 18.01 4.76 -0.22
CA GLY A 6 17.47 4.37 -1.52
C GLY A 6 17.72 2.88 -1.73
N ARG A 7 16.72 2.14 -2.21
CA ARG A 7 16.91 0.74 -2.63
C ARG A 7 18.07 0.67 -3.64
N PRO A 8 18.92 -0.35 -3.59
CA PRO A 8 20.03 -0.44 -4.53
C PRO A 8 19.50 -0.46 -5.95
N ALA A 9 20.14 0.30 -6.84
CA ALA A 9 19.82 0.38 -8.27
C ALA A 9 19.91 -0.98 -9.01
N SER A 10 20.36 -2.03 -8.32
CA SER A 10 20.47 -3.41 -8.82
C SER A 10 19.11 -4.08 -9.12
N GLU A 11 17.98 -3.49 -8.73
CA GLU A 11 16.64 -3.98 -9.10
C GLU A 11 15.93 -3.08 -10.12
N CYS A 12 16.57 -2.02 -10.63
CA CYS A 12 15.95 -1.21 -11.67
C CYS A 12 16.10 -1.86 -13.04
N ALA A 13 15.10 -2.65 -13.41
CA ALA A 13 14.97 -3.24 -14.72
C ALA A 13 13.54 -3.09 -15.22
N ASP A 14 13.39 -3.16 -16.53
CA ASP A 14 12.08 -3.32 -17.15
C ASP A 14 11.67 -4.79 -17.07
N SER A 15 10.42 -5.04 -16.68
CA SER A 15 9.86 -6.39 -16.56
C SER A 15 9.29 -6.91 -17.87
N ASP A 16 8.91 -6.03 -18.80
CA ASP A 16 8.38 -6.37 -20.12
C ASP A 16 9.32 -5.85 -21.22
N LYS A 17 9.48 -6.65 -22.28
CA LYS A 17 10.29 -6.29 -23.45
C LYS A 17 9.73 -5.08 -24.21
N ARG A 18 8.43 -4.79 -24.05
CA ARG A 18 7.73 -3.66 -24.68
C ARG A 18 7.83 -2.36 -23.90
N CYS A 19 8.48 -2.36 -22.73
CA CYS A 19 8.62 -1.14 -21.93
C CYS A 19 9.22 0.03 -22.71
N ALA A 20 10.21 -0.23 -23.58
CA ALA A 20 10.80 0.80 -24.43
C ALA A 20 9.80 1.37 -25.45
N GLU A 21 8.98 0.52 -26.06
CA GLU A 21 7.92 0.92 -27.00
C GLU A 21 6.87 1.79 -26.30
N TRP A 22 6.37 1.31 -25.16
CA TRP A 22 5.37 2.02 -24.35
C TRP A 22 5.88 3.36 -23.83
N ALA A 23 7.12 3.41 -23.36
CA ALA A 23 7.76 4.66 -23.00
C ALA A 23 7.85 5.61 -24.19
N GLY A 24 8.22 5.11 -25.38
CA GLY A 24 8.29 5.87 -26.62
C GLY A 24 6.95 6.48 -27.07
N VAL A 25 5.82 5.82 -26.79
CA VAL A 25 4.47 6.35 -27.09
C VAL A 25 3.85 7.17 -25.94
N GLY A 26 4.63 7.44 -24.89
CA GLY A 26 4.27 8.32 -23.78
C GLY A 26 3.51 7.66 -22.63
N GLU A 27 3.57 6.33 -22.48
CA GLU A 27 2.88 5.63 -21.38
C GLU A 27 3.44 6.02 -20.00
N CYS A 28 4.67 6.53 -19.92
CA CYS A 28 5.23 7.03 -18.65
C CYS A 28 4.35 8.13 -18.03
N ASP A 29 3.67 8.93 -18.87
CA ASP A 29 2.78 10.01 -18.44
C ASP A 29 1.30 9.61 -18.46
N LYS A 30 0.89 8.82 -19.46
CA LYS A 30 -0.50 8.36 -19.60
C LYS A 30 -0.85 7.27 -18.58
N ASN A 31 0.11 6.42 -18.25
CA ASN A 31 -0.04 5.29 -17.33
C ASN A 31 1.13 5.19 -16.34
N PRO A 32 1.33 6.22 -15.50
CA PRO A 32 2.49 6.33 -14.63
C PRO A 32 2.54 5.23 -13.55
N GLY A 33 1.38 4.73 -13.10
CA GLY A 33 1.33 3.68 -12.07
C GLY A 33 1.91 2.35 -12.55
N PHE A 34 1.46 1.89 -13.71
CA PHE A 34 1.98 0.68 -14.34
C PHE A 34 3.44 0.87 -14.75
N MET A 35 3.74 1.95 -15.46
CA MET A 35 5.09 2.16 -16.00
C MET A 35 6.14 2.33 -14.91
N ARG A 36 5.84 3.03 -13.81
CA ARG A 36 6.79 3.16 -12.68
C ARG A 36 6.97 1.87 -11.88
N SER A 37 6.10 0.87 -12.03
CA SER A 37 6.24 -0.42 -11.34
C SER A 37 6.89 -1.47 -12.25
N GLN A 38 6.53 -1.50 -13.52
CA GLN A 38 6.95 -2.52 -14.48
C GLN A 38 8.08 -2.05 -15.42
N CYS A 39 8.10 -0.78 -15.78
CA CYS A 39 8.99 -0.21 -16.79
C CYS A 39 9.88 0.89 -16.19
N GLN A 40 10.45 0.59 -15.03
CA GLN A 40 11.18 1.55 -14.21
C GLN A 40 12.40 2.13 -14.92
N HIS A 41 13.07 1.30 -15.70
CA HIS A 41 14.27 1.71 -16.42
C HIS A 41 13.88 2.55 -17.64
N SER A 42 12.94 2.07 -18.46
CA SER A 42 12.44 2.78 -19.65
C SER A 42 11.83 4.14 -19.32
N CYS A 43 11.18 4.30 -18.16
CA CYS A 43 10.61 5.58 -17.71
C CYS A 43 11.52 6.39 -16.79
N GLY A 44 12.77 5.96 -16.55
CA GLY A 44 13.71 6.68 -15.68
C GLY A 44 13.23 6.84 -14.24
N SER A 45 12.37 5.93 -13.76
CA SER A 45 11.78 5.97 -12.42
C SER A 45 12.49 5.04 -11.43
N CYS A 46 13.74 4.66 -11.73
CA CYS A 46 14.58 3.89 -10.80
C CYS A 46 14.64 4.57 -9.44
N GLY A 47 14.30 3.84 -8.37
CA GLY A 47 14.29 4.38 -7.02
C GLY A 47 13.14 5.34 -6.72
N TRP A 48 12.16 5.48 -7.62
CA TRP A 48 10.93 6.21 -7.34
C TRP A 48 10.17 5.50 -6.21
N VAL A 49 10.03 6.21 -5.10
CA VAL A 49 9.14 5.83 -4.01
C VAL A 49 8.01 6.83 -4.03
N ASN A 50 6.76 6.34 -4.10
CA ASN A 50 5.61 7.21 -3.96
C ASN A 50 5.77 8.01 -2.64
N PRO A 51 5.77 9.35 -2.66
CA PRO A 51 5.93 10.14 -1.43
C PRO A 51 4.86 9.81 -0.39
N HIS A 52 3.65 9.41 -0.81
CA HIS A 52 2.62 8.89 0.09
C HIS A 52 3.05 7.60 0.80
N CYS A 53 3.88 6.79 0.17
CA CYS A 53 4.38 5.54 0.72
C CYS A 53 5.73 5.71 1.44
N ALA A 54 6.49 6.78 1.19
CA ALA A 54 7.87 6.95 1.67
C ALA A 54 8.00 6.85 3.20
N GLY A 55 7.00 7.31 3.95
CA GLY A 55 6.93 7.14 5.42
C GLY A 55 6.20 5.89 5.89
N HIS A 56 5.51 5.19 4.99
CA HIS A 56 4.60 4.09 5.30
C HIS A 56 5.16 2.71 4.89
N VAL A 57 6.29 2.62 4.18
CA VAL A 57 6.83 1.34 3.67
C VAL A 57 7.10 0.34 4.81
N ALA A 58 7.57 0.80 5.97
CA ALA A 58 7.83 -0.08 7.12
C ALA A 58 6.53 -0.60 7.76
N ALA A 59 5.47 0.22 7.79
CA ALA A 59 4.15 -0.17 8.27
C ALA A 59 3.42 -1.07 7.26
N ALA A 60 3.55 -0.80 5.96
CA ALA A 60 2.97 -1.59 4.87
C ALA A 60 3.62 -2.98 4.72
N LYS A 61 4.85 -3.17 5.22
CA LYS A 61 5.52 -4.47 5.28
C LYS A 61 5.06 -5.35 6.45
N GLN A 62 4.27 -4.80 7.39
CA GLN A 62 3.71 -5.59 8.48
C GLN A 62 2.46 -6.30 7.96
N THR A 63 2.53 -7.62 7.81
CA THR A 63 1.36 -8.46 7.63
C THR A 63 0.57 -8.46 8.93
N GLY A 64 -0.38 -7.54 9.06
CA GLY A 64 -1.33 -7.51 10.18
C GLY A 64 -2.62 -8.25 9.82
N GLY A 65 -3.28 -8.84 10.82
CA GLY A 65 -4.65 -9.32 10.65
C GLY A 65 -5.64 -8.17 10.38
N ILE A 66 -6.82 -8.50 9.84
CA ILE A 66 -7.90 -7.53 9.59
C ILE A 66 -8.29 -6.79 10.87
N ASP A 67 -8.21 -7.46 12.02
CA ASP A 67 -8.44 -6.89 13.34
C ASP A 67 -7.49 -5.74 13.66
N ALA A 68 -6.19 -5.94 13.39
CA ALA A 68 -5.17 -4.92 13.60
C ALA A 68 -5.40 -3.72 12.66
N MET A 69 -5.95 -3.95 11.47
CA MET A 69 -6.33 -2.88 10.54
C MET A 69 -7.49 -2.04 11.10
N PHE A 70 -8.57 -2.67 11.56
CA PHE A 70 -9.72 -1.95 12.13
C PHE A 70 -9.35 -1.21 13.41
N GLU A 71 -8.53 -1.82 14.25
CA GLU A 71 -8.00 -1.18 15.45
C GLU A 71 -7.13 0.04 15.13
N ALA A 72 -6.30 -0.04 14.10
CA ALA A 72 -5.52 1.10 13.64
C ALA A 72 -6.41 2.19 13.03
N ALA A 73 -7.45 1.82 12.27
CA ALA A 73 -8.38 2.75 11.65
C ALA A 73 -9.20 3.53 12.70
N ALA A 74 -9.66 2.88 13.76
CA ALA A 74 -10.38 3.53 14.86
C ALA A 74 -9.55 4.61 15.58
N LYS A 75 -8.21 4.51 15.54
CA LYS A 75 -7.27 5.46 16.16
C LYS A 75 -6.92 6.65 15.28
N ARG A 76 -7.41 6.69 14.04
CA ARG A 76 -7.09 7.73 13.05
C ARG A 76 -8.24 8.75 12.95
N PRO A 77 -8.14 9.93 13.59
CA PRO A 77 -9.23 10.91 13.63
C PRO A 77 -9.63 11.42 12.24
N GLU A 78 -8.71 11.39 11.28
CA GLU A 78 -8.96 11.77 9.89
C GLU A 78 -9.93 10.82 9.17
N LEU A 79 -10.07 9.57 9.63
CA LEU A 79 -10.97 8.60 9.01
C LEU A 79 -12.42 8.73 9.48
N ARG A 80 -12.67 9.53 10.53
CA ARG A 80 -14.01 9.71 11.15
C ARG A 80 -14.74 8.36 11.34
N ALA A 81 -13.99 7.32 11.70
CA ALA A 81 -14.51 5.97 11.82
C ALA A 81 -15.49 5.89 13.00
N THR A 82 -16.68 5.32 12.76
CA THR A 82 -17.65 5.02 13.82
C THR A 82 -17.51 3.55 14.19
N VAL A 83 -17.20 3.27 15.46
CA VAL A 83 -17.04 1.90 15.97
C VAL A 83 -18.40 1.43 16.48
N HIS A 84 -19.04 0.50 15.76
CA HIS A 84 -20.34 -0.04 16.14
C HIS A 84 -20.24 -1.17 17.18
N SER A 85 -19.15 -1.93 17.19
CA SER A 85 -18.86 -2.98 18.17
C SER A 85 -17.35 -3.10 18.39
N ARG A 86 -16.93 -3.39 19.63
CA ARG A 86 -15.51 -3.59 20.00
C ARG A 86 -15.39 -4.68 21.08
N PRO A 87 -15.40 -5.98 20.69
CA PRO A 87 -15.31 -7.08 21.63
C PRO A 87 -13.94 -7.13 22.32
N PRO A 88 -13.88 -7.37 23.64
CA PRO A 88 -12.61 -7.43 24.37
C PRO A 88 -11.82 -8.75 24.23
N HIS A 89 -12.34 -9.83 23.60
CA HIS A 89 -11.68 -11.15 23.65
C HIS A 89 -11.73 -12.06 22.38
N GLY A 90 -12.26 -11.66 21.23
CA GLY A 90 -12.48 -12.64 20.15
C GLY A 90 -12.93 -12.04 18.83
N PRO A 91 -12.87 -12.82 17.72
CA PRO A 91 -12.75 -12.29 16.37
C PRO A 91 -14.00 -11.50 15.98
N TRP A 92 -13.84 -10.51 15.10
CA TRP A 92 -14.93 -9.68 14.58
C TRP A 92 -16.03 -10.56 14.02
N ALA A 93 -17.05 -10.82 14.85
CA ALA A 93 -18.22 -11.56 14.47
C ALA A 93 -19.30 -10.55 14.09
N TRP A 94 -19.95 -10.84 12.97
CA TRP A 94 -21.14 -10.12 12.54
C TRP A 94 -22.28 -10.60 13.44
N CYS A 95 -22.79 -9.75 14.34
CA CYS A 95 -24.01 -10.06 15.07
C CYS A 95 -25.18 -10.16 14.08
N GLN A 96 -25.71 -11.37 13.89
CA GLN A 96 -27.01 -11.53 13.24
C GLN A 96 -28.10 -10.99 14.19
N PRO A 97 -29.13 -10.29 13.69
CA PRO A 97 -30.21 -9.83 14.55
C PRO A 97 -30.95 -11.04 15.17
N GLY A 98 -30.95 -11.15 16.50
CA GLY A 98 -31.82 -12.09 17.22
C GLY A 98 -31.15 -13.12 18.14
N LEU A 99 -29.81 -13.15 18.26
CA LEU A 99 -29.13 -13.96 19.28
C LEU A 99 -28.60 -13.04 20.39
N SER A 100 -29.29 -13.03 21.53
CA SER A 100 -28.96 -12.20 22.71
C SER A 100 -27.63 -12.55 23.37
N ASP A 101 -27.09 -13.75 23.10
CA ASP A 101 -25.99 -14.31 23.89
C ASP A 101 -24.77 -14.72 23.04
N ALA A 102 -24.71 -14.31 21.78
CA ALA A 102 -23.53 -14.45 20.93
C ALA A 102 -23.32 -13.18 20.11
N CYS A 103 -22.62 -12.22 20.71
CA CYS A 103 -21.87 -11.21 19.95
C CYS A 103 -20.56 -11.81 19.46
#